data_AF-A0A6G2PQR3-F1
#
_entry.id   AF-A0A6G2PQR3-F1
#
_cell.length_a   1.000
_cell.length_b   1.000
_cell.length_c   1.000
_cell.angle_alpha   90.00
_cell.angle_beta   90.00
_cell.angle_gamma   90.00
#
_symmetry.space_group_name_H-M   'P 1'
#
loop_
_entity.id
_entity.type
_entity.pdbx_description
1 polymer ?
#
loop_
_entity_poly.entity_id
_entity_poly.type
_entity_poly.pdbx_seq_one_letter_code
_entity_poly.pdbx_strand_id
1 'polypeptide(L)'
;VFRMAADHDVMVSFGHATHEEIFAMAEAVRELHITKAVIDHPFSPFIDLSLAEMRELTSAGIYMNFTYDEISPLLGVNPADMAAAILELGTDHVTLSSDAGEPLFPHTVEAIRLIRAHMRAFGLSEEQAHQVCVINPGVLMGVR
;
A
#
# COMPACT_ATOMS: atom_id res chain seq x y z
N VAL A 1 -20.92 3.45 -5.39
CA VAL A 1 -19.51 3.43 -5.84
C VAL A 1 -19.00 2.01 -5.96
N PHE A 2 -18.91 1.22 -4.88
CA PHE A 2 -18.38 -0.16 -4.91
C PHE A 2 -19.03 -1.09 -5.95
N ARG A 3 -20.37 -1.09 -6.08
CA ARG A 3 -21.04 -1.87 -7.14
C ARG A 3 -20.58 -1.47 -8.55
N MET A 4 -20.39 -0.17 -8.81
CA MET A 4 -19.82 0.28 -10.09
C MET A 4 -18.38 -0.19 -10.24
N ALA A 5 -17.59 -0.19 -9.16
CA ALA A 5 -16.23 -0.68 -9.22
C ALA A 5 -16.17 -2.17 -9.61
N ALA A 6 -17.03 -2.98 -9.00
CA ALA A 6 -17.20 -4.39 -9.34
C ALA A 6 -17.69 -4.59 -10.78
N ASP A 7 -18.74 -3.87 -11.19
CA ASP A 7 -19.34 -3.99 -12.53
C ASP A 7 -18.37 -3.61 -13.67
N HIS A 8 -17.40 -2.74 -13.37
CA HIS A 8 -16.44 -2.21 -14.35
C HIS A 8 -15.00 -2.71 -14.16
N ASP A 9 -14.74 -3.61 -13.21
CA ASP A 9 -13.40 -4.12 -12.88
C ASP A 9 -12.35 -3.00 -12.67
N VAL A 10 -12.76 -1.93 -11.96
CA VAL A 10 -11.89 -0.80 -11.63
C VAL A 10 -11.46 -0.83 -10.16
N MET A 11 -10.27 -0.31 -9.90
CA MET A 11 -9.69 -0.28 -8.56
C MET A 11 -10.42 0.69 -7.63
N VAL A 12 -10.54 0.32 -6.35
CA VAL A 12 -10.98 1.20 -5.28
C VAL A 12 -9.80 1.53 -4.36
N SER A 13 -9.51 2.83 -4.18
CA SER A 13 -8.58 3.31 -3.15
C SER A 13 -9.36 3.77 -1.92
N PHE A 14 -8.83 3.46 -0.73
CA PHE A 14 -9.42 3.79 0.55
C PHE A 14 -8.76 5.03 1.18
N GLY A 15 -7.93 5.76 0.43
CA GLY A 15 -7.15 6.89 0.93
C GLY A 15 -8.00 7.87 1.75
N HIS A 16 -7.50 8.21 2.93
CA HIS A 16 -8.09 9.16 3.89
C HIS A 16 -9.47 8.80 4.47
N ALA A 17 -9.93 7.56 4.30
CA ALA A 17 -11.08 7.05 5.03
C ALA A 17 -10.75 6.88 6.53
N THR A 18 -11.74 7.10 7.39
CA THR A 18 -11.65 6.76 8.81
C THR A 18 -11.56 5.24 9.00
N HIS A 19 -11.13 4.77 10.16
CA HIS A 19 -11.08 3.32 10.45
C HIS A 19 -12.45 2.65 10.26
N GLU A 20 -13.53 3.26 10.76
CA GLU A 20 -14.89 2.74 10.59
C GLU A 20 -15.25 2.60 9.10
N GLU A 21 -14.91 3.60 8.29
CA GLU A 21 -15.13 3.57 6.84
C GLU A 21 -14.25 2.52 6.17
N ILE A 22 -12.96 2.40 6.52
CA ILE A 22 -12.03 1.40 5.97
C ILE A 22 -12.61 -0.02 6.15
N PHE A 23 -13.08 -0.34 7.35
CA PHE A 23 -13.63 -1.67 7.61
C PHE A 23 -14.97 -1.89 6.90
N ALA A 24 -15.87 -0.89 6.86
CA ALA A 24 -17.11 -0.99 6.07
C ALA A 24 -16.82 -1.14 4.56
N MET A 25 -15.80 -0.46 4.05
CA MET A 25 -15.33 -0.58 2.67
C MET A 25 -14.74 -1.98 2.40
N ALA A 26 -13.99 -2.54 3.35
CA ALA A 26 -13.47 -3.90 3.27
C ALA A 26 -14.58 -4.96 3.22
N GLU A 27 -15.65 -4.77 4.00
CA GLU A 27 -16.84 -5.62 3.91
C GLU A 27 -17.47 -5.56 2.51
N ALA A 28 -17.61 -4.36 1.94
CA ALA A 28 -18.13 -4.20 0.59
C ALA A 28 -17.24 -4.85 -0.48
N VAL A 29 -15.91 -4.76 -0.33
CA VAL A 29 -14.95 -5.46 -1.21
C VAL A 29 -15.17 -6.97 -1.17
N ARG A 30 -15.32 -7.54 0.02
CA ARG A 30 -15.58 -8.96 0.23
C ARG A 30 -16.91 -9.41 -0.37
N GLU A 31 -18.00 -8.69 -0.08
CA GLU A 31 -19.35 -9.03 -0.55
C GLU A 31 -19.47 -8.96 -2.07
N LEU A 32 -18.83 -7.97 -2.68
CA LEU A 32 -18.88 -7.73 -4.13
C LEU A 32 -17.75 -8.41 -4.89
N HIS A 33 -16.89 -9.18 -4.21
CA HIS A 33 -15.76 -9.90 -4.80
C HIS A 33 -14.82 -8.99 -5.61
N ILE A 34 -14.59 -7.78 -5.12
CA ILE A 34 -13.68 -6.82 -5.76
C ILE A 34 -12.24 -7.32 -5.54
N THR A 35 -11.48 -7.46 -6.62
CA THR A 35 -10.10 -7.98 -6.58
C THR A 35 -9.04 -6.88 -6.62
N LYS A 36 -9.46 -5.62 -6.83
CA LYS A 36 -8.60 -4.44 -6.96
C LYS A 36 -8.98 -3.42 -5.90
N ALA A 37 -8.42 -3.59 -4.71
CA ALA A 37 -8.63 -2.67 -3.59
C ALA A 37 -7.29 -2.35 -2.93
N VAL A 38 -7.09 -1.08 -2.57
CA VAL A 38 -5.83 -0.59 -2.02
C VAL A 38 -6.07 0.44 -0.92
N ILE A 39 -5.24 0.39 0.13
CA ILE A 39 -5.14 1.42 1.16
C ILE A 39 -3.79 2.10 1.01
N ASP A 40 -3.82 3.39 0.75
CA ASP A 40 -2.63 4.21 0.64
C ASP A 40 -2.07 4.57 2.02
N HIS A 41 -0.75 4.67 2.10
CA HIS A 41 0.05 5.19 3.22
C HIS A 41 -0.45 4.75 4.62
N PRO A 42 -0.46 3.44 4.94
CA PRO A 42 -1.10 2.91 6.15
C PRO A 42 -0.48 3.37 7.48
N PHE A 43 0.79 3.78 7.50
CA PHE A 43 1.44 4.39 8.67
C PHE A 43 1.34 5.91 8.73
N SER A 44 0.78 6.55 7.70
CA SER A 44 0.53 7.98 7.76
C SER A 44 -0.32 8.30 8.99
N PRO A 45 -0.03 9.37 9.75
CA PRO A 45 -0.82 9.72 10.95
C PRO A 45 -2.29 10.06 10.64
N PHE A 46 -2.64 10.22 9.37
CA PHE A 46 -4.03 10.41 8.94
C PHE A 46 -4.79 9.09 8.78
N ILE A 47 -4.07 7.96 8.69
CA ILE A 47 -4.61 6.61 8.52
C ILE A 47 -4.31 5.77 9.76
N ASP A 48 -3.05 5.70 10.20
CA ASP A 48 -2.59 5.09 11.46
C ASP A 48 -3.14 3.68 11.70
N LEU A 49 -2.96 2.79 10.72
CA LEU A 49 -3.34 1.38 10.86
C LEU A 49 -2.28 0.63 11.67
N SER A 50 -2.75 -0.16 12.63
CA SER A 50 -1.91 -1.13 13.32
C SER A 50 -1.60 -2.33 12.41
N LEU A 51 -0.51 -3.05 12.73
CA LEU A 51 -0.13 -4.25 12.00
C LEU A 51 -1.20 -5.37 12.05
N ALA A 52 -1.98 -5.41 13.15
CA ALA A 52 -3.09 -6.34 13.28
C ALA A 52 -4.22 -6.01 12.29
N GLU A 53 -4.57 -4.74 12.15
CA GLU A 53 -5.59 -4.27 11.21
C GLU A 53 -5.12 -4.47 9.77
N MET A 54 -3.87 -4.14 9.45
CA MET A 54 -3.29 -4.43 8.14
C MET A 54 -3.35 -5.92 7.80
N ARG A 55 -3.12 -6.82 8.77
CA ARG A 55 -3.22 -8.27 8.57
C ARG A 55 -4.66 -8.70 8.27
N GLU A 56 -5.63 -8.13 8.97
CA GLU A 56 -7.05 -8.39 8.70
C GLU A 56 -7.44 -7.95 7.29
N LEU A 57 -7.04 -6.74 6.90
CA LEU A 57 -7.37 -6.14 5.61
C LEU A 57 -6.69 -6.87 4.44
N THR A 58 -5.42 -7.24 4.59
CA THR A 58 -4.71 -8.05 3.59
C THR A 58 -5.29 -9.46 3.46
N SER A 59 -5.81 -10.05 4.55
CA SER A 59 -6.54 -11.33 4.49
C SER A 59 -7.86 -11.24 3.71
N ALA A 60 -8.43 -10.04 3.58
CA ALA A 60 -9.57 -9.77 2.71
C ALA A 60 -9.18 -9.48 1.24
N GLY A 61 -7.89 -9.58 0.89
CA GLY A 61 -7.37 -9.34 -0.45
C GLY A 61 -7.09 -7.87 -0.77
N ILE A 62 -7.10 -7.00 0.24
CA ILE A 62 -6.86 -5.55 0.07
C ILE A 62 -5.36 -5.28 0.17
N TYR A 63 -4.84 -4.52 -0.79
CA TYR A 63 -3.42 -4.19 -0.86
C TYR A 63 -3.07 -3.04 0.09
N MET A 64 -1.96 -3.16 0.82
CA MET A 64 -1.34 -2.05 1.55
C MET A 64 -0.32 -1.37 0.63
N ASN A 65 -0.52 -0.09 0.31
CA ASN A 65 0.41 0.71 -0.49
C ASN A 65 1.25 1.59 0.42
N PHE A 66 2.46 1.14 0.74
CA PHE A 66 3.43 1.94 1.48
C PHE A 66 4.12 2.94 0.54
N THR A 67 4.40 4.12 1.06
CA THR A 67 4.77 5.30 0.28
C THR A 67 6.11 5.85 0.77
N TYR A 68 6.83 6.55 -0.11
CA TYR A 68 8.04 7.24 0.31
C TYR A 68 7.73 8.37 1.29
N ASP A 69 6.56 9.03 1.19
CA ASP A 69 6.14 10.05 2.15
C ASP A 69 6.20 9.57 3.60
N GLU A 70 5.72 8.37 3.90
CA GLU A 70 5.76 7.79 5.26
C GLU A 70 7.19 7.75 5.83
N ILE A 71 8.18 7.33 5.04
CA ILE A 71 9.59 7.29 5.46
C ILE A 71 10.36 8.59 5.20
N SER A 72 9.69 9.62 4.70
CA SER A 72 10.31 10.91 4.42
C SER A 72 10.66 11.62 5.73
N PRO A 73 11.53 12.65 5.70
CA PRO A 73 11.76 13.50 6.86
C PRO A 73 10.52 14.23 7.38
N LEU A 74 9.43 14.29 6.61
CA LEU A 74 8.18 14.94 7.02
C LEU A 74 7.39 14.08 8.00
N LEU A 75 7.14 12.81 7.66
CA LEU A 75 6.39 11.88 8.51
C LEU A 75 7.28 11.06 9.45
N GLY A 76 8.50 10.73 9.00
CA GLY A 76 9.55 10.20 9.87
C GLY A 76 9.36 8.75 10.33
N VAL A 77 8.54 7.95 9.63
CA VAL A 77 8.47 6.51 9.89
C VAL A 77 9.85 5.90 9.65
N ASN A 78 10.33 5.12 10.61
CA ASN A 78 11.60 4.43 10.46
C ASN A 78 11.50 3.39 9.33
N PRO A 79 12.33 3.45 8.28
CA PRO A 79 12.24 2.51 7.17
C PRO A 79 12.45 1.04 7.58
N ALA A 80 13.15 0.78 8.70
CA ALA A 80 13.30 -0.57 9.23
C ALA A 80 11.97 -1.14 9.75
N ASP A 81 11.13 -0.31 10.38
CA ASP A 81 9.83 -0.72 10.90
C ASP A 81 8.86 -1.01 9.75
N MET A 82 8.94 -0.21 8.67
CA MET A 82 8.19 -0.48 7.44
C MET A 82 8.61 -1.79 6.77
N ALA A 83 9.92 -2.04 6.63
CA ALA A 83 10.39 -3.31 6.07
C ALA A 83 9.96 -4.50 6.93
N ALA A 84 10.02 -4.38 8.27
CA ALA A 84 9.57 -5.42 9.19
C ALA A 84 8.08 -5.71 9.04
N ALA A 85 7.24 -4.68 8.94
CA ALA A 85 5.81 -4.84 8.70
C ALA A 85 5.52 -5.55 7.37
N ILE A 86 6.20 -5.17 6.28
CA ILE A 86 6.04 -5.83 4.98
C ILE A 86 6.45 -7.32 5.06
N LEU A 87 7.55 -7.63 5.73
CA LEU A 87 8.01 -9.01 5.91
C LEU A 87 7.03 -9.83 6.75
N GLU A 88 6.40 -9.22 7.76
CA GLU A 88 5.42 -9.87 8.64
C GLU A 88 4.04 -10.07 7.97
N LEU A 89 3.62 -9.15 7.10
CA LEU A 89 2.42 -9.27 6.29
C LEU A 89 2.61 -10.27 5.14
N GLY A 90 3.83 -10.38 4.63
CA GLY A 90 4.12 -11.01 3.35
C GLY A 90 3.91 -10.03 2.19
N THR A 91 4.38 -10.41 1.00
CA THR A 91 4.43 -9.49 -0.15
C THR A 91 3.24 -9.56 -1.09
N ASP A 92 2.31 -10.50 -0.88
CA ASP A 92 1.26 -10.80 -1.87
C ASP A 92 0.23 -9.66 -2.02
N HIS A 93 -0.03 -8.94 -0.93
CA HIS A 93 -0.97 -7.81 -0.87
C HIS A 93 -0.28 -6.52 -0.44
N VAL A 94 0.95 -6.29 -0.94
CA VAL A 94 1.73 -5.08 -0.64
C VAL A 94 2.18 -4.41 -1.92
N THR A 95 2.09 -3.08 -1.96
CA THR A 95 2.65 -2.26 -3.04
C THR A 95 3.53 -1.15 -2.47
N LEU A 96 4.45 -0.65 -3.29
CA LEU A 96 5.22 0.55 -2.99
C LEU A 96 4.93 1.65 -4.01
N SER A 97 4.77 2.87 -3.52
CA SER A 97 4.66 4.07 -4.36
C SER A 97 5.43 5.24 -3.75
N SER A 98 5.39 6.41 -4.39
CA SER A 98 6.10 7.58 -3.89
C SER A 98 5.29 8.40 -2.90
N ASP A 99 4.02 8.64 -3.19
CA ASP A 99 3.25 9.78 -2.68
C ASP A 99 4.05 11.10 -2.70
N ALA A 100 4.88 11.24 -3.75
CA ALA A 100 5.65 12.43 -3.99
C ALA A 100 4.83 13.47 -4.75
N GLY A 101 5.30 14.71 -4.76
CA GLY A 101 4.60 15.82 -5.42
C GLY A 101 4.66 17.11 -4.61
N GLU A 102 4.93 16.97 -3.32
CA GLU A 102 5.23 18.11 -2.46
C GLU A 102 6.66 18.63 -2.69
N PRO A 103 6.89 19.95 -2.53
CA PRO A 103 8.21 20.57 -2.75
C PRO A 103 9.34 20.04 -1.85
N LEU A 104 9.00 19.38 -0.74
CA LEU A 104 9.96 18.84 0.23
C LEU A 104 10.51 17.47 -0.19
N PHE A 105 9.88 16.81 -1.16
CA PHE A 105 10.24 15.46 -1.56
C PHE A 105 11.13 15.45 -2.82
N PRO A 106 11.97 14.41 -2.98
CA PRO A 106 12.61 14.17 -4.26
C PRO A 106 11.54 13.93 -5.34
N HIS A 107 11.92 14.09 -6.61
CA HIS A 107 11.02 13.75 -7.72
C HIS A 107 10.54 12.30 -7.62
N THR A 108 9.32 12.02 -8.09
CA THR A 108 8.65 10.73 -7.92
C THR A 108 9.49 9.50 -8.30
N VAL A 109 10.30 9.59 -9.37
CA VAL A 109 11.18 8.50 -9.79
C VAL A 109 12.28 8.22 -8.76
N GLU A 110 12.84 9.28 -8.18
CA GLU A 110 13.86 9.19 -7.14
C GLU A 110 13.26 8.70 -5.81
N ALA A 111 12.05 9.16 -5.46
CA ALA A 111 11.31 8.66 -4.30
C ALA A 111 11.09 7.13 -4.37
N ILE A 112 10.62 6.62 -5.52
CA ILE A 112 10.44 5.17 -5.75
C ILE A 112 11.79 4.42 -5.66
N ARG A 113 12.85 5.00 -6.24
CA ARG A 113 14.20 4.42 -6.16
C ARG A 113 14.68 4.29 -4.71
N LEU A 114 14.43 5.31 -3.89
CA LEU A 114 14.84 5.38 -2.49
C LEU A 114 14.06 4.40 -1.60
N ILE A 115 12.73 4.39 -1.66
CA ILE A 115 11.94 3.45 -0.84
C ILE A 115 12.29 2.00 -1.18
N ARG A 116 12.45 1.67 -2.47
CA ARG A 116 12.91 0.33 -2.89
C ARG A 116 14.29 0.01 -2.31
N ALA A 117 15.22 0.96 -2.32
CA ALA A 117 16.54 0.76 -1.75
C ALA A 117 16.50 0.55 -0.22
N HIS A 118 15.66 1.30 0.49
CA HIS A 118 15.45 1.12 1.93
C HIS A 118 14.88 -0.27 2.24
N MET A 119 13.83 -0.69 1.54
CA MET A 119 13.21 -2.01 1.79
C MET A 119 14.20 -3.15 1.58
N ARG A 120 15.05 -3.06 0.54
CA ARG A 120 16.13 -4.04 0.32
C ARG A 120 17.21 -3.99 1.39
N ALA A 121 17.61 -2.78 1.82
CA ALA A 121 18.61 -2.61 2.86
C ALA A 121 18.16 -3.22 4.21
N PHE A 122 16.84 -3.25 4.46
CA PHE A 122 16.25 -3.78 5.69
C PHE A 122 15.62 -5.17 5.55
N GLY A 123 15.89 -5.89 4.45
CA GLY A 123 15.71 -7.34 4.40
C GLY A 123 14.82 -7.89 3.29
N LEU A 124 14.17 -7.06 2.48
CA LEU A 124 13.47 -7.57 1.30
C LEU A 124 14.48 -8.11 0.28
N SER A 125 14.21 -9.31 -0.26
CA SER A 125 14.95 -9.87 -1.38
C SER A 125 14.71 -9.05 -2.67
N GLU A 126 15.52 -9.31 -3.71
CA GLU A 126 15.31 -8.66 -5.01
C GLU A 126 13.96 -9.05 -5.62
N GLU A 127 13.56 -10.31 -5.46
CA GLU A 127 12.29 -10.86 -5.91
C GLU A 127 11.12 -10.23 -5.16
N GLN A 128 11.20 -10.13 -3.84
CA GLN A 128 10.20 -9.45 -3.02
C GLN A 128 10.07 -7.97 -3.38
N ALA A 129 11.19 -7.27 -3.55
CA ALA A 129 11.20 -5.88 -3.99
C ALA A 129 10.60 -5.73 -5.40
N HIS A 130 10.84 -6.68 -6.30
CA HIS A 130 10.21 -6.70 -7.63
C HIS A 130 8.70 -6.96 -7.55
N GLN A 131 8.27 -7.87 -6.69
CA GLN A 131 6.85 -8.19 -6.46
C GLN A 131 6.07 -6.93 -6.06
N VAL A 132 6.52 -6.24 -5.02
CA VAL A 132 5.78 -5.09 -4.46
C VAL A 132 5.91 -3.80 -5.30
N CYS A 133 6.98 -3.65 -6.09
CA CYS A 133 7.18 -2.46 -6.93
C CYS A 133 6.61 -2.59 -8.34
N VAL A 134 6.48 -3.81 -8.87
CA VAL A 134 6.19 -4.03 -10.31
C VAL A 134 5.01 -4.96 -10.50
N ILE A 135 5.06 -6.17 -9.93
CA ILE A 135 4.05 -7.19 -10.19
C ILE A 135 2.70 -6.82 -9.57
N ASN A 136 2.68 -6.48 -8.28
CA ASN A 136 1.44 -6.15 -7.57
C ASN A 136 0.77 -4.88 -8.11
N PRO A 137 1.49 -3.76 -8.35
CA PRO A 137 0.90 -2.62 -9.03
C PRO A 137 0.37 -2.96 -10.43
N GLY A 138 1.07 -3.81 -11.19
CA GLY A 138 0.59 -4.29 -12.50
C GLY A 138 -0.73 -5.05 -12.41
N VAL A 139 -0.87 -5.93 -11.41
CA VAL A 139 -2.13 -6.65 -11.12
C VAL A 139 -3.27 -5.68 -10.84
N LEU A 140 -3.05 -4.69 -9.96
CA LEU A 140 -4.04 -3.67 -9.62
C LEU A 140 -4.45 -2.82 -10.84
N MET A 141 -3.50 -2.53 -11.73
CA MET A 141 -3.71 -1.74 -12.94
C MET A 141 -4.22 -2.56 -14.14
N GLY A 142 -4.31 -3.89 -14.02
CA GLY A 142 -4.72 -4.77 -15.12
C GLY A 142 -3.72 -4.86 -16.27
N VAL A 143 -2.44 -4.57 -16.01
CA VAL A 143 -1.35 -4.63 -17.00
C VAL A 143 -0.29 -5.64 -16.52
N ARG A 144 0.04 -6.62 -17.37
CA ARG A 144 1.09 -7.62 -17.11
C ARG A 144 2.34 -7.30 -17.90
#